data_AF-A0A7W0Q6C2-F1
#
_entry.id   AF-A0A7W0Q6C2-F1
#
_cell.length_a   1.000
_cell.length_b   1.000
_cell.length_c   1.000
_cell.angle_alpha   90.00
_cell.angle_beta   90.00
_cell.angle_gamma   90.00
#
_symmetry.space_group_name_H-M   'P 1'
#
loop_
_entity.id
_entity.type
_entity.pdbx_description
1 polymer ?
#
loop_
_entity_poly.entity_id
_entity_poly.type
_entity_poly.pdbx_seq_one_letter_code
_entity_poly.pdbx_strand_id
1 'polypeptide(L)'
;MRRLLVIPLVLLGCVDPTESESSDKAAPLVGVDNTVDAADRNCHVVLREMKRNWTGFSWESVVTSTGSAAYVWQGTIEISNEAQAEGLVPRVIYQAGSDPTWREAIAQPITQAPTPGYVRYTVRISEGLLGPGMSAAAHQNHRIQLAPFLKMAGGGRLFDHNRNPNDFDNYLISGPDHAIGSAPNACTPPAGPQRAKLTFAADFTHQREGVLVPGGELVIAYDTARLPTCRHWRNGYALWELTAHVRFEPGLEYHTVSVRDMAATIAVPPTARSMQVWFENTSASGCQRWDSNNGANYRFAMALPPQWVGNVQNLITRGASDPCDGGGPASQGFAFDTWTRQRAAYTNLCFQIYEPGMTDLDDPDLWQKLDVTVKWRYAGQQAWQSRYVGFDRRVGNNARYLMSWRDHDPFRTYHCPEVAPTPVPGGPYVQVALEYYLIVNGGEVRPQPGAAFSAMFVDYANDSWRASNCQ
;
A
#
# COMPACT_ATOMS: atom_id res chain seq x y z
N MET A 1 64.92 15.85 20.71
CA MET A 1 63.60 16.25 20.17
C MET A 1 62.52 15.43 20.87
N ARG A 2 61.78 16.04 21.80
CA ARG A 2 60.72 15.39 22.60
C ARG A 2 59.42 15.35 21.79
N ARG A 3 58.86 14.16 21.58
CA ARG A 3 57.51 13.98 21.01
C ARG A 3 56.49 14.08 22.15
N LEU A 4 55.61 15.07 22.09
CA LEU A 4 54.40 15.13 22.91
C LEU A 4 53.35 14.20 22.31
N LEU A 5 52.88 13.26 23.13
CA LEU A 5 51.75 12.38 22.85
C LEU A 5 50.47 13.14 23.27
N VAL A 6 49.61 13.48 22.32
CA VAL A 6 48.29 14.07 22.61
C VAL A 6 47.27 12.93 22.63
N ILE A 7 46.69 12.68 23.80
CA ILE A 7 45.60 11.71 23.98
C ILE A 7 44.28 12.48 23.90
N PRO A 8 43.36 12.14 22.97
CA PRO A 8 42.04 12.76 22.92
C PRO A 8 41.17 12.18 24.05
N LEU A 9 40.72 13.06 24.94
CA LEU A 9 39.77 12.73 25.99
C LEU A 9 38.36 12.69 25.36
N VAL A 10 37.84 11.49 25.09
CA VAL A 10 36.45 11.31 24.64
C VAL A 10 35.55 11.37 25.88
N LEU A 11 34.88 12.50 26.08
CA LEU A 11 33.82 12.66 27.07
C LEU A 11 32.57 11.91 26.57
N LEU A 12 32.36 10.69 27.06
CA LEU A 12 31.08 9.98 26.98
C LEU A 12 30.09 10.65 27.94
N GLY A 13 29.31 11.60 27.45
CA GLY A 13 28.15 12.11 28.19
C GLY A 13 27.04 11.07 28.19
N CYS A 14 26.70 10.54 29.37
CA CYS A 14 25.46 9.80 29.57
C CYS A 14 24.30 10.78 29.37
N VAL A 15 23.63 10.72 28.21
CA VAL A 15 22.36 11.42 28.00
C VAL A 15 21.29 10.60 28.73
N ASP A 16 20.70 11.17 29.79
CA ASP A 16 19.56 10.57 30.48
C ASP A 16 18.38 10.52 29.49
N PRO A 17 17.85 9.34 29.14
CA PRO A 17 16.82 9.21 28.10
C PRO A 17 15.40 9.60 28.57
N THR A 18 15.27 10.48 29.56
CA THR A 18 14.01 10.72 30.30
C THR A 18 13.41 12.11 30.14
N GLU A 19 13.84 12.92 29.18
CA GLU A 19 13.08 14.13 28.83
C GLU A 19 11.82 13.77 28.03
N SER A 20 10.77 13.37 28.76
CA SER A 20 9.40 13.56 28.29
C SER A 20 9.07 15.04 28.45
N GLU A 21 9.36 15.86 27.44
CA GLU A 21 8.85 17.24 27.38
C GLU A 21 7.32 17.22 27.20
N SER A 22 6.60 16.98 28.30
CA SER A 22 5.15 17.15 28.40
C SER A 22 4.83 18.65 28.53
N SER A 23 4.93 19.37 27.42
CA SER A 23 4.36 20.72 27.30
C SER A 23 3.14 20.67 26.38
N ASP A 24 2.11 21.44 26.72
CA ASP A 24 0.89 21.58 25.91
C ASP A 24 1.27 21.91 24.47
N LYS A 25 0.84 21.07 23.52
CA LYS A 25 1.10 21.26 22.10
C LYS A 25 -0.16 21.69 21.35
N ALA A 26 0.04 22.37 20.22
CA ALA A 26 -1.05 22.66 19.31
C ALA A 26 -1.57 21.36 18.68
N ALA A 27 -2.89 21.20 18.62
CA ALA A 27 -3.56 20.14 17.87
C ALA A 27 -3.03 20.06 16.41
N PRO A 28 -3.16 18.92 15.72
CA PRO A 28 -2.93 18.86 14.27
C PRO A 28 -3.78 19.92 13.56
N LEU A 29 -3.14 20.77 12.74
CA LEU A 29 -3.83 21.83 11.98
C LEU A 29 -3.78 21.57 10.47
N VAL A 30 -3.76 20.29 10.07
CA VAL A 30 -3.79 19.91 8.65
C VAL A 30 -5.01 20.57 7.99
N GLY A 31 -4.80 21.20 6.84
CA GLY A 31 -5.84 21.85 6.03
C GLY A 31 -6.49 23.10 6.63
N VAL A 32 -5.90 23.69 7.69
CA VAL A 32 -6.27 25.02 8.18
C VAL A 32 -5.49 26.08 7.40
N ASP A 33 -6.15 27.14 6.92
CA ASP A 33 -5.50 28.21 6.17
C ASP A 33 -4.33 28.83 6.95
N ASN A 34 -3.20 29.04 6.27
CA ASN A 34 -1.95 29.58 6.81
C ASN A 34 -1.20 28.68 7.81
N THR A 35 -1.53 27.39 7.88
CA THR A 35 -0.67 26.42 8.57
C THR A 35 0.25 25.73 7.59
N VAL A 36 1.38 25.27 8.11
CA VAL A 36 2.42 24.52 7.36
C VAL A 36 2.34 23.02 7.66
N ASP A 37 1.24 22.57 8.27
CA ASP A 37 0.98 21.16 8.52
C ASP A 37 0.44 20.50 7.25
N ALA A 38 0.96 19.32 6.95
CA ALA A 38 0.58 18.54 5.77
C ALA A 38 0.35 17.08 6.14
N ALA A 39 -0.51 16.41 5.37
CA ALA A 39 -0.66 14.96 5.43
C ALA A 39 0.43 14.28 4.60
N ASP A 40 1.16 13.36 5.22
CA ASP A 40 2.05 12.43 4.55
C ASP A 40 1.23 11.35 3.84
N ARG A 41 1.29 11.40 2.52
CA ARG A 41 0.80 10.36 1.61
C ARG A 41 1.93 9.76 0.77
N ASN A 42 3.15 10.24 1.00
CA ASN A 42 4.35 9.84 0.28
C ASN A 42 5.21 8.87 1.09
N CYS A 43 4.67 8.35 2.19
CA CYS A 43 5.32 7.37 3.04
C CYS A 43 6.66 7.85 3.63
N HIS A 44 6.77 9.13 3.96
CA HIS A 44 7.92 9.65 4.71
C HIS A 44 7.86 9.28 6.20
N VAL A 45 6.68 9.07 6.77
CA VAL A 45 6.45 8.66 8.16
C VAL A 45 5.26 7.70 8.25
N VAL A 46 5.47 6.55 8.88
CA VAL A 46 4.47 5.47 8.91
C VAL A 46 4.41 4.84 10.29
N LEU A 47 3.24 4.87 10.93
CA LEU A 47 2.96 4.11 12.15
C LEU A 47 2.65 2.66 11.81
N ARG A 48 3.53 1.78 12.27
CA ARG A 48 3.40 0.33 12.08
C ARG A 48 2.41 -0.27 13.05
N GLU A 49 2.54 0.04 14.33
CA GLU A 49 1.66 -0.42 15.40
C GLU A 49 1.76 0.51 16.61
N MET A 50 0.75 0.45 17.49
CA MET A 50 0.77 1.05 18.82
C MET A 50 -0.10 0.21 19.74
N LYS A 51 0.42 -0.24 20.88
CA LYS A 51 -0.34 -1.08 21.82
C LYS A 51 0.15 -0.89 23.24
N ARG A 52 -0.65 -1.28 24.23
CA ARG A 52 -0.16 -1.35 25.61
C ARG A 52 0.97 -2.37 25.70
N ASN A 53 2.03 -2.03 26.44
CA ASN A 53 3.12 -2.96 26.63
C ASN A 53 2.76 -3.97 27.75
N TRP A 54 2.93 -5.27 27.47
CA TRP A 54 2.66 -6.35 28.43
C TRP A 54 3.97 -6.89 28.99
N THR A 55 4.09 -6.94 30.31
CA THR A 55 5.32 -7.39 31.00
C THR A 55 5.34 -8.89 31.31
N GLY A 56 4.33 -9.63 30.86
CA GLY A 56 4.14 -11.06 31.18
C GLY A 56 3.07 -11.29 32.26
N PHE A 57 2.98 -10.40 33.24
CA PHE A 57 2.03 -10.52 34.37
C PHE A 57 1.06 -9.36 34.50
N SER A 58 1.43 -8.19 33.97
CA SER A 58 0.60 -6.98 34.01
C SER A 58 0.91 -6.07 32.83
N TRP A 59 0.01 -5.12 32.58
CA TRP A 59 0.31 -4.01 31.67
C TRP A 59 1.37 -3.11 32.31
N GLU A 60 2.38 -2.76 31.54
CA GLU A 60 3.40 -1.81 31.97
C GLU A 60 2.73 -0.48 32.37
N SER A 61 3.15 0.07 33.51
CA SER A 61 2.69 1.37 33.97
C SER A 61 3.85 2.18 34.53
N VAL A 62 3.75 3.50 34.44
CA VAL A 62 4.72 4.46 34.96
C VAL A 62 4.01 5.53 35.77
N VAL A 63 4.72 6.14 36.72
CA VAL A 63 4.23 7.32 37.43
C VAL A 63 4.42 8.54 36.51
N THR A 64 3.32 9.23 36.20
CA THR A 64 3.30 10.40 35.32
C THR A 64 3.83 11.66 36.02
N SER A 65 4.00 12.74 35.27
CA SER A 65 4.41 14.04 35.83
C SER A 65 3.45 14.56 36.91
N THR A 66 2.18 14.15 36.84
CA THR A 66 1.13 14.46 37.81
C THR A 66 1.13 13.55 39.05
N GLY A 67 2.04 12.58 39.13
CA GLY A 67 2.14 11.62 40.24
C GLY A 67 1.14 10.46 40.18
N SER A 68 0.31 10.36 39.15
CA SER A 68 -0.61 9.24 38.95
C SER A 68 0.04 8.10 38.16
N ALA A 69 -0.34 6.85 38.43
CA ALA A 69 0.08 5.74 37.58
C ALA A 69 -0.71 5.76 36.25
N ALA A 70 -0.02 5.68 35.12
CA ALA A 70 -0.63 5.52 33.80
C ALA A 70 -0.04 4.29 33.09
N TYR A 71 -0.84 3.61 32.27
CA TYR A 71 -0.33 2.56 31.40
C TYR A 71 0.61 3.14 30.35
N VAL A 72 1.56 2.32 29.89
CA VAL A 72 2.44 2.67 28.78
C VAL A 72 1.91 2.07 27.49
N TRP A 73 1.70 2.93 26.49
CA TRP A 73 1.53 2.52 25.11
C TRP A 73 2.86 2.65 24.40
N GLN A 74 3.24 1.60 23.69
CA GLN A 74 4.45 1.55 22.89
C GLN A 74 4.09 1.25 21.45
N GLY A 75 4.70 1.99 20.55
CA GLY A 75 4.51 1.86 19.12
C GLY A 75 5.81 1.82 18.36
N THR A 76 5.69 1.45 17.09
CA THR A 76 6.79 1.42 16.14
C THR A 76 6.45 2.37 15.00
N ILE A 77 7.35 3.30 14.72
CA ILE A 77 7.25 4.25 13.62
C ILE A 77 8.44 4.01 12.70
N GLU A 78 8.20 4.06 11.41
CA GLU A 78 9.26 4.09 10.42
C GLU A 78 9.23 5.40 9.66
N ILE A 79 10.42 5.87 9.28
CA ILE A 79 10.56 7.01 8.37
C ILE A 79 11.40 6.60 7.17
N SER A 80 11.11 7.18 6.02
CA SER A 80 11.87 6.94 4.79
C SER A 80 13.36 7.27 4.97
N ASN A 81 14.25 6.59 4.26
CA ASN A 81 15.68 6.90 4.26
C ASN A 81 15.95 8.34 3.82
N GLU A 82 15.12 8.90 2.94
CA GLU A 82 15.19 10.30 2.52
C GLU A 82 14.92 11.25 3.70
N ALA A 83 13.83 11.05 4.42
CA ALA A 83 13.52 11.83 5.63
C ALA A 83 14.61 11.69 6.71
N GLN A 84 15.18 10.49 6.86
CA GLN A 84 16.28 10.25 7.78
C GLN A 84 17.57 10.95 7.34
N ALA A 85 17.87 11.00 6.04
CA ALA A 85 19.01 11.72 5.48
C ALA A 85 18.89 13.24 5.67
N GLU A 86 17.67 13.77 5.74
CA GLU A 86 17.39 15.15 6.14
C GLU A 86 17.52 15.40 7.65
N GLY A 87 17.82 14.37 8.45
CA GLY A 87 17.97 14.46 9.91
C GLY A 87 16.64 14.58 10.65
N LEU A 88 15.52 14.24 10.01
CA LEU A 88 14.20 14.28 10.64
C LEU A 88 14.04 13.13 11.65
N VAL A 89 13.35 13.41 12.75
CA VAL A 89 13.06 12.44 13.82
C VAL A 89 11.55 12.33 14.00
N PRO A 90 10.96 11.12 13.94
CA PRO A 90 9.54 10.95 14.09
C PRO A 90 9.10 11.25 15.52
N ARG A 91 7.90 11.83 15.63
CA ARG A 91 7.23 12.20 16.88
C ARG A 91 5.78 11.68 16.82
N VAL A 92 5.12 11.62 17.96
CA VAL A 92 3.67 11.39 18.05
C VAL A 92 3.07 12.52 18.85
N ILE A 93 2.00 13.12 18.32
CA ILE A 93 1.12 13.96 19.11
C ILE A 93 -0.14 13.16 19.47
N TYR A 94 -0.65 13.30 20.68
CA TYR A 94 -1.80 12.53 21.15
C TYR A 94 -2.66 13.29 22.18
N GLN A 95 -3.93 12.93 22.26
CA GLN A 95 -4.89 13.40 23.27
C GLN A 95 -5.80 12.24 23.73
N ALA A 96 -6.43 12.40 24.89
CA ALA A 96 -7.08 11.29 25.58
C ALA A 96 -8.44 11.66 26.18
N GLY A 97 -9.47 10.90 25.80
CA GLY A 97 -10.84 11.08 26.29
C GLY A 97 -11.40 12.45 25.92
N SER A 98 -11.89 13.17 26.93
CA SER A 98 -12.42 14.53 26.80
C SER A 98 -11.39 15.61 27.13
N ASP A 99 -10.15 15.24 27.46
CA ASP A 99 -9.07 16.21 27.69
C ASP A 99 -8.62 16.78 26.34
N PRO A 100 -8.81 18.10 26.09
CA PRO A 100 -8.40 18.72 24.82
C PRO A 100 -6.88 18.94 24.73
N THR A 101 -6.13 18.61 25.79
CA THR A 101 -4.69 18.84 25.87
C THR A 101 -3.94 17.83 25.00
N TRP A 102 -3.30 18.34 23.95
CA TRP A 102 -2.40 17.55 23.12
C TRP A 102 -1.02 17.47 23.74
N ARG A 103 -0.48 16.26 23.79
CA ARG A 103 0.85 15.93 24.30
C ARG A 103 1.69 15.36 23.19
N GLU A 104 3.00 15.46 23.32
CA GLU A 104 3.94 14.99 22.30
C GLU A 104 4.97 14.04 22.90
N ALA A 105 5.34 13.01 22.14
CA ALA A 105 6.42 12.10 22.47
C ALA A 105 7.38 11.95 21.28
N ILE A 106 8.68 11.97 21.59
CA ILE A 106 9.75 11.79 20.61
C ILE A 106 10.03 10.29 20.47
N ALA A 107 10.13 9.80 19.24
CA ALA A 107 10.50 8.42 18.98
C ALA A 107 12.03 8.25 19.00
N GLN A 108 12.49 7.08 19.45
CA GLN A 108 13.90 6.73 19.57
C GLN A 108 14.27 5.63 18.57
N PRO A 109 15.45 5.68 17.92
CA PRO A 109 15.86 4.67 16.95
C PRO A 109 16.00 3.30 17.63
N ILE A 110 15.65 2.22 16.92
CA ILE A 110 15.80 0.84 17.40
C ILE A 110 16.52 -0.03 16.36
N THR A 111 17.15 -1.11 16.82
CA THR A 111 17.96 -2.02 15.97
C THR A 111 17.12 -3.08 15.23
N GLN A 112 15.81 -3.13 15.46
CA GLN A 112 14.93 -4.06 14.76
C GLN A 112 14.93 -3.73 13.25
N ALA A 113 15.04 -4.76 12.41
CA ALA A 113 15.09 -4.61 10.96
C ALA A 113 13.89 -3.79 10.44
N PRO A 114 14.13 -2.64 9.77
CA PRO A 114 13.08 -1.84 9.18
C PRO A 114 12.53 -2.47 7.89
N THR A 115 11.42 -1.93 7.40
CA THR A 115 11.00 -2.13 6.00
C THR A 115 12.12 -1.65 5.06
N PRO A 116 12.41 -2.34 3.94
CA PRO A 116 13.39 -1.85 2.96
C PRO A 116 13.09 -0.41 2.53
N GLY A 117 14.08 0.47 2.63
CA GLY A 117 13.93 1.91 2.35
C GLY A 117 13.59 2.78 3.57
N TYR A 118 13.52 2.21 4.77
CA TYR A 118 13.15 2.93 5.99
C TYR A 118 14.18 2.77 7.12
N VAL A 119 14.06 3.64 8.11
CA VAL A 119 14.67 3.52 9.44
C VAL A 119 13.57 3.40 10.50
N ARG A 120 13.79 2.53 11.50
CA ARG A 120 12.79 2.18 12.50
C ARG A 120 13.06 2.83 13.85
N TYR A 121 11.99 3.33 14.44
CA TYR A 121 11.94 3.99 15.73
C TYR A 121 10.87 3.35 16.62
N THR A 122 11.07 3.41 17.93
CA THR A 122 10.04 3.14 18.93
C THR A 122 9.60 4.42 19.60
N VAL A 123 8.32 4.53 19.91
CA VAL A 123 7.75 5.65 20.66
C VAL A 123 6.98 5.10 21.85
N ARG A 124 7.04 5.81 22.97
CA ARG A 124 6.32 5.46 24.20
C ARG A 124 5.51 6.66 24.66
N ILE A 125 4.23 6.44 24.98
CA ILE A 125 3.31 7.46 25.50
C ILE A 125 2.64 6.93 26.78
N SER A 126 2.45 7.80 27.76
CA SER A 126 1.84 7.47 29.06
C SER A 126 1.22 8.69 29.75
N GLU A 127 1.77 9.88 29.53
CA GLU A 127 1.32 11.10 30.17
C GLU A 127 -0.13 11.45 29.77
N GLY A 128 -1.00 11.73 30.76
CA GLY A 128 -2.42 12.04 30.54
C GLY A 128 -3.29 10.85 30.11
N LEU A 129 -2.76 9.62 30.15
CA LEU A 129 -3.47 8.41 29.73
C LEU A 129 -4.04 7.63 30.92
N LEU A 130 -4.88 6.62 30.62
CA LEU A 130 -5.49 5.79 31.65
C LEU A 130 -4.47 5.04 32.49
N GLY A 131 -4.80 4.84 33.77
CA GLY A 131 -4.03 4.04 34.71
C GLY A 131 -4.77 2.84 35.28
N PRO A 132 -4.08 1.96 36.01
CA PRO A 132 -4.68 0.80 36.68
C PRO A 132 -5.70 1.15 37.78
N GLY A 133 -5.72 2.39 38.27
CA GLY A 133 -6.66 2.86 39.29
C GLY A 133 -8.02 3.31 38.75
N MET A 134 -8.25 3.24 37.43
CA MET A 134 -9.48 3.73 36.81
C MET A 134 -10.60 2.68 36.79
N SER A 135 -11.85 3.14 36.72
CA SER A 135 -13.01 2.25 36.67
C SER A 135 -13.07 1.48 35.34
N ALA A 136 -13.68 0.30 35.35
CA ALA A 136 -13.90 -0.48 34.12
C ALA A 136 -14.66 0.33 33.05
N ALA A 137 -15.62 1.17 33.46
CA ALA A 137 -16.34 2.06 32.55
C ALA A 137 -15.43 3.12 31.94
N ALA A 138 -14.51 3.70 32.73
CA ALA A 138 -13.51 4.62 32.21
C ALA A 138 -12.60 3.92 31.18
N HIS A 139 -12.17 2.68 31.44
CA HIS A 139 -11.41 1.90 30.47
C HIS A 139 -12.18 1.66 29.17
N GLN A 140 -13.46 1.28 29.23
CA GLN A 140 -14.27 0.99 28.03
C GLN A 140 -14.55 2.24 27.17
N ASN A 141 -14.81 3.37 27.83
CA ASN A 141 -15.20 4.61 27.15
C ASN A 141 -14.02 5.46 26.70
N HIS A 142 -12.81 5.17 27.16
CA HIS A 142 -11.65 5.95 26.78
C HIS A 142 -11.31 5.79 25.31
N ARG A 143 -10.80 6.89 24.75
CA ARG A 143 -10.37 7.02 23.37
C ARG A 143 -9.06 7.79 23.39
N ILE A 144 -8.03 7.26 22.76
CA ILE A 144 -6.78 8.01 22.55
C ILE A 144 -6.74 8.33 21.06
N GLN A 145 -6.68 9.61 20.73
CA GLN A 145 -6.39 10.06 19.38
C GLN A 145 -4.89 10.32 19.29
N LEU A 146 -4.24 9.86 18.22
CA LEU A 146 -2.84 10.15 18.01
C LEU A 146 -2.51 10.32 16.53
N ALA A 147 -1.49 11.12 16.26
CA ALA A 147 -0.97 11.37 14.93
C ALA A 147 0.57 11.35 14.97
N PRO A 148 1.22 10.34 14.35
CA PRO A 148 2.66 10.35 14.11
C PRO A 148 3.01 11.47 13.12
N PHE A 149 4.17 12.09 13.26
CA PHE A 149 4.60 13.15 12.34
C PHE A 149 6.12 13.33 12.29
N LEU A 150 6.58 14.01 11.25
CA LEU A 150 7.91 14.59 11.13
C LEU A 150 7.84 16.11 11.32
N LYS A 151 8.76 16.66 12.10
CA LYS A 151 8.89 18.11 12.24
C LYS A 151 9.84 18.66 11.17
N MET A 152 9.29 19.42 10.23
CA MET A 152 10.04 20.00 9.11
C MET A 152 10.90 21.19 9.57
N ALA A 153 12.01 21.44 8.88
CA ALA A 153 12.90 22.58 9.18
C ALA A 153 12.18 23.95 9.12
N GLY A 154 11.14 24.07 8.29
CA GLY A 154 10.29 25.26 8.19
C GLY A 154 9.25 25.43 9.30
N GLY A 155 9.26 24.59 10.34
CA GLY A 155 8.34 24.65 11.46
C GLY A 155 7.02 23.91 11.28
N GLY A 156 6.73 23.42 10.06
CA GLY A 156 5.57 22.59 9.76
C GLY A 156 5.70 21.14 10.23
N ARG A 157 4.57 20.43 10.25
CA ARG A 157 4.51 19.01 10.60
C ARG A 157 3.97 18.21 9.42
N LEU A 158 4.65 17.12 9.09
CA LEU A 158 4.19 16.17 8.08
C LEU A 158 3.62 14.94 8.82
N PHE A 159 2.29 14.81 8.86
CA PHE A 159 1.58 13.80 9.66
C PHE A 159 1.37 12.49 8.89
N ASP A 160 1.55 11.35 9.51
CA ASP A 160 1.27 10.06 8.89
C ASP A 160 -0.23 9.88 8.59
N HIS A 161 -0.59 9.95 7.31
CA HIS A 161 -1.92 9.61 6.81
C HIS A 161 -1.86 8.47 5.80
N ASN A 162 -0.85 7.61 5.85
CA ASN A 162 -0.71 6.52 4.88
C ASN A 162 -1.70 5.37 5.10
N ARG A 163 -2.35 5.32 6.28
CA ARG A 163 -3.38 4.31 6.63
C ARG A 163 -4.77 4.91 6.80
N ASN A 164 -4.85 6.23 7.00
CA ASN A 164 -6.10 6.92 7.26
C ASN A 164 -6.71 7.40 5.93
N PRO A 165 -8.03 7.26 5.72
CA PRO A 165 -8.64 7.64 4.45
C PRO A 165 -8.59 9.16 4.25
N ASN A 166 -8.85 9.97 5.29
CA ASN A 166 -8.83 11.44 5.17
C ASN A 166 -7.56 12.06 5.78
N ASP A 167 -7.18 13.21 5.24
CA ASP A 167 -6.02 14.01 5.70
C ASP A 167 -6.20 14.61 7.10
N PHE A 168 -7.42 14.57 7.64
CA PHE A 168 -7.76 15.10 8.97
C PHE A 168 -7.96 14.00 10.02
N ASP A 169 -7.91 12.74 9.60
CA ASP A 169 -8.20 11.62 10.48
C ASP A 169 -6.99 11.31 11.37
N ASN A 170 -7.20 11.27 12.69
CA ASN A 170 -6.22 10.75 13.63
C ASN A 170 -6.38 9.25 13.78
N TYR A 171 -5.30 8.56 14.13
CA TYR A 171 -5.43 7.19 14.61
C TYR A 171 -6.20 7.15 15.92
N LEU A 172 -7.12 6.20 16.05
CA LEU A 172 -7.95 6.03 17.22
C LEU A 172 -7.61 4.73 17.94
N ILE A 173 -7.16 4.82 19.19
CA ILE A 173 -7.09 3.69 20.11
C ILE A 173 -8.36 3.69 20.95
N SER A 174 -9.13 2.62 20.84
CA SER A 174 -10.35 2.39 21.62
C SER A 174 -10.38 0.97 22.17
N GLY A 175 -11.25 0.74 23.16
CA GLY A 175 -11.56 -0.62 23.60
C GLY A 175 -12.28 -1.42 22.50
N PRO A 176 -12.23 -2.77 22.54
CA PRO A 176 -11.61 -3.59 23.59
C PRO A 176 -10.10 -3.77 23.45
N ASP A 177 -9.55 -3.60 22.25
CA ASP A 177 -8.17 -3.99 21.94
C ASP A 177 -7.12 -3.02 22.50
N HIS A 178 -7.51 -1.74 22.68
CA HIS A 178 -6.61 -0.68 23.15
C HIS A 178 -5.29 -0.61 22.37
N ALA A 179 -5.37 -0.86 21.07
CA ALA A 179 -4.25 -0.88 20.15
C ALA A 179 -4.63 -0.34 18.76
N ILE A 180 -3.62 0.16 18.05
CA ILE A 180 -3.60 0.28 16.60
C ILE A 180 -2.90 -0.98 16.08
N GLY A 181 -3.65 -1.80 15.35
CA GLY A 181 -3.16 -3.07 14.82
C GLY A 181 -1.95 -2.89 13.90
N SER A 182 -1.15 -3.97 13.81
CA SER A 182 0.05 -4.01 12.98
C SER A 182 -0.27 -3.85 11.50
N ALA A 183 0.44 -2.93 10.84
CA ALA A 183 0.37 -2.68 9.40
C ALA A 183 1.77 -2.77 8.76
N PRO A 184 2.35 -3.99 8.68
CA PRO A 184 3.66 -4.22 8.07
C PRO A 184 3.68 -3.87 6.58
N ASN A 185 2.52 -3.89 5.92
CA ASN A 185 2.39 -3.61 4.49
C ASN A 185 2.00 -2.15 4.17
N ALA A 186 1.77 -1.30 5.18
CA ALA A 186 1.59 0.12 4.90
C ALA A 186 2.86 0.65 4.22
N CYS A 187 2.74 1.30 3.07
CA CYS A 187 3.91 1.83 2.37
C CYS A 187 5.01 0.80 2.03
N THR A 188 4.70 -0.50 1.96
CA THR A 188 5.63 -1.46 1.35
C THR A 188 5.54 -1.34 -0.15
N PRO A 189 6.67 -1.37 -0.88
CA PRO A 189 6.65 -1.54 -2.32
C PRO A 189 5.80 -2.75 -2.71
N PRO A 190 5.07 -2.70 -3.82
CA PRO A 190 4.19 -3.79 -4.23
C PRO A 190 4.97 -5.12 -4.34
N ALA A 191 4.40 -6.20 -3.79
CA ALA A 191 4.92 -7.54 -3.95
C ALA A 191 4.40 -8.12 -5.28
N GLY A 192 5.20 -8.00 -6.34
CA GLY A 192 4.86 -8.51 -7.67
C GLY A 192 6.09 -8.65 -8.54
N PRO A 193 5.96 -9.13 -9.80
CA PRO A 193 7.07 -9.04 -10.74
C PRO A 193 7.43 -7.57 -10.85
N GLN A 194 8.57 -7.20 -10.27
CA GLN A 194 9.10 -5.85 -10.36
C GLN A 194 9.69 -5.63 -11.76
N ARG A 195 8.97 -6.03 -12.81
CA ARG A 195 9.44 -5.98 -14.19
C ARG A 195 8.34 -5.47 -15.09
N ALA A 196 8.59 -4.34 -15.74
CA ALA A 196 7.77 -3.85 -16.84
C ALA A 196 8.51 -4.01 -18.17
N LYS A 197 7.75 -4.12 -19.25
CA LYS A 197 8.28 -4.03 -20.62
C LYS A 197 7.52 -2.95 -21.39
N LEU A 198 8.26 -1.99 -21.94
CA LEU A 198 7.75 -0.98 -22.85
C LEU A 198 8.17 -1.35 -24.27
N THR A 199 7.19 -1.61 -25.13
CA THR A 199 7.42 -1.95 -26.54
C THR A 199 7.11 -0.74 -27.41
N PHE A 200 8.05 -0.33 -28.24
CA PHE A 200 7.92 0.73 -29.23
C PHE A 200 7.97 0.11 -30.63
N ALA A 201 6.81 -0.04 -31.26
CA ALA A 201 6.69 -0.74 -32.54
C ALA A 201 7.01 0.17 -33.75
N ALA A 202 7.25 -0.45 -34.91
CA ALA A 202 7.61 0.24 -36.15
C ALA A 202 6.54 1.22 -36.66
N ASP A 203 5.28 0.98 -36.35
CA ASP A 203 4.13 1.82 -36.70
C ASP A 203 3.93 3.02 -35.77
N PHE A 204 4.95 3.32 -34.96
CA PHE A 204 4.97 4.35 -33.93
C PHE A 204 4.00 4.13 -32.75
N THR A 205 3.29 2.99 -32.69
CA THR A 205 2.54 2.62 -31.50
C THR A 205 3.47 2.22 -30.37
N HIS A 206 2.99 2.31 -29.14
CA HIS A 206 3.72 1.81 -27.98
C HIS A 206 2.76 1.12 -27.01
N GLN A 207 3.28 0.11 -26.31
CA GLN A 207 2.51 -0.71 -25.39
C GLN A 207 3.32 -1.00 -24.14
N ARG A 208 2.62 -1.15 -23.01
CA ARG A 208 3.21 -1.56 -21.73
C ARG A 208 2.69 -2.94 -21.35
N GLU A 209 3.62 -3.85 -21.07
CA GLU A 209 3.35 -5.14 -20.43
C GLU A 209 3.92 -5.11 -19.01
N GLY A 210 3.19 -5.67 -18.05
CA GLY A 210 3.59 -5.66 -16.64
C GLY A 210 3.49 -4.28 -15.97
N VAL A 211 4.01 -4.21 -14.75
CA VAL A 211 3.81 -3.07 -13.86
C VAL A 211 5.15 -2.36 -13.65
N LEU A 212 5.20 -1.08 -14.03
CA LEU A 212 6.41 -0.26 -13.91
C LEU A 212 6.47 0.32 -12.49
N VAL A 213 7.19 -0.34 -11.58
CA VAL A 213 7.25 0.03 -10.15
C VAL A 213 8.60 0.65 -9.78
N PRO A 214 8.64 1.55 -8.78
CA PRO A 214 9.91 2.03 -8.23
C PRO A 214 10.73 0.88 -7.65
N GLY A 215 12.04 0.89 -7.88
CA GLY A 215 12.96 -0.17 -7.40
C GLY A 215 12.93 -1.44 -8.25
N GLY A 216 12.09 -1.50 -9.28
CA GLY A 216 12.00 -2.65 -10.18
C GLY A 216 12.98 -2.61 -11.34
N GLU A 217 12.62 -3.33 -12.38
CA GLU A 217 13.32 -3.53 -13.63
C GLU A 217 12.42 -3.09 -14.79
N LEU A 218 12.99 -2.41 -15.76
CA LEU A 218 12.32 -1.98 -16.98
C LEU A 218 13.05 -2.56 -18.19
N VAL A 219 12.31 -3.26 -19.03
CA VAL A 219 12.73 -3.67 -20.38
C VAL A 219 12.21 -2.66 -21.39
N ILE A 220 13.09 -2.05 -22.17
CA ILE A 220 12.74 -1.18 -23.28
C ILE A 220 12.98 -1.97 -24.55
N ALA A 221 11.90 -2.39 -25.20
CA ALA A 221 11.93 -3.05 -26.51
C ALA A 221 11.62 -2.03 -27.61
N TYR A 222 12.53 -1.83 -28.54
CA TYR A 222 12.41 -0.83 -29.60
C TYR A 222 12.59 -1.48 -30.97
N ASP A 223 11.58 -1.39 -31.82
CA ASP A 223 11.70 -1.80 -33.20
C ASP A 223 12.52 -0.78 -33.97
N THR A 224 13.72 -1.20 -34.39
CA THR A 224 14.63 -0.31 -35.10
C THR A 224 13.97 0.35 -36.31
N ALA A 225 13.02 -0.32 -36.99
CA ALA A 225 12.36 0.19 -38.20
C ALA A 225 11.57 1.49 -37.98
N ARG A 226 11.28 1.85 -36.72
CA ARG A 226 10.70 3.15 -36.32
C ARG A 226 11.64 4.33 -36.60
N LEU A 227 12.96 4.11 -36.54
CA LEU A 227 13.99 5.12 -36.84
C LEU A 227 15.02 4.57 -37.84
N PRO A 228 14.64 4.39 -39.13
CA PRO A 228 15.43 3.66 -40.12
C PRO A 228 16.57 4.48 -40.73
N THR A 229 16.55 5.79 -40.52
CA THR A 229 17.53 6.75 -41.04
C THR A 229 18.81 6.75 -40.20
N CYS A 230 19.90 7.33 -40.72
CA CYS A 230 21.21 7.36 -40.06
C CYS A 230 21.85 5.99 -39.76
N ARG A 231 21.56 4.98 -40.58
CA ARG A 231 22.23 3.67 -40.48
C ARG A 231 23.38 3.58 -41.48
N HIS A 232 24.61 3.72 -41.00
CA HIS A 232 25.81 3.60 -41.84
C HIS A 232 26.47 2.24 -41.68
N TRP A 233 26.90 1.62 -42.79
CA TRP A 233 27.59 0.35 -42.81
C TRP A 233 28.91 0.47 -43.56
N ARG A 234 29.97 -0.15 -43.03
CA ARG A 234 31.27 -0.23 -43.71
C ARG A 234 31.92 -1.57 -43.46
N ASN A 235 32.33 -2.26 -44.51
CA ASN A 235 32.99 -3.58 -44.45
C ASN A 235 32.19 -4.61 -43.63
N GLY A 236 30.85 -4.59 -43.70
CA GLY A 236 29.98 -5.50 -42.95
C GLY A 236 29.72 -5.11 -41.49
N TYR A 237 30.36 -4.05 -40.98
CA TYR A 237 30.12 -3.55 -39.63
C TYR A 237 29.09 -2.43 -39.61
N ALA A 238 28.16 -2.51 -38.65
CA ALA A 238 27.26 -1.42 -38.33
C ALA A 238 28.06 -0.29 -37.67
N LEU A 239 28.13 0.86 -38.35
CA LEU A 239 28.74 2.09 -37.84
C LEU A 239 27.66 3.09 -37.41
N TRP A 240 26.63 2.57 -36.75
CA TRP A 240 25.52 3.33 -36.19
C TRP A 240 25.10 2.75 -34.84
N GLU A 241 24.48 3.59 -34.04
CA GLU A 241 24.03 3.26 -32.70
C GLU A 241 22.60 3.77 -32.52
N LEU A 242 21.78 2.98 -31.82
CA LEU A 242 20.41 3.36 -31.49
C LEU A 242 20.27 3.29 -29.98
N THR A 243 20.11 4.46 -29.40
CA THR A 243 20.19 4.68 -27.96
C THR A 243 18.85 5.10 -27.42
N ALA A 244 18.41 4.46 -26.34
CA ALA A 244 17.33 4.95 -25.50
C ALA A 244 17.91 5.81 -24.37
N HIS A 245 17.38 7.01 -24.23
CA HIS A 245 17.68 7.93 -23.16
C HIS A 245 16.50 7.94 -22.19
N VAL A 246 16.75 7.69 -20.92
CA VAL A 246 15.72 7.57 -19.88
C VAL A 246 16.03 8.52 -18.75
N ARG A 247 15.02 9.27 -18.31
CA ARG A 247 15.10 10.16 -17.16
C ARG A 247 14.00 9.83 -16.17
N PHE A 248 14.37 9.50 -14.94
CA PHE A 248 13.44 9.23 -13.84
C PHE A 248 13.20 10.50 -13.02
N GLU A 249 11.98 10.70 -12.57
CA GLU A 249 11.57 11.84 -11.73
C GLU A 249 11.06 11.34 -10.37
N PRO A 250 11.21 12.10 -9.27
CA PRO A 250 11.78 13.45 -9.20
C PRO A 250 13.31 13.49 -9.10
N GLY A 251 13.98 12.34 -8.86
CA GLY A 251 15.44 12.29 -8.62
C GLY A 251 16.31 12.73 -9.80
N LEU A 252 15.73 12.88 -10.99
CA LEU A 252 16.40 13.26 -12.24
C LEU A 252 17.52 12.30 -12.65
N GLU A 253 17.48 11.06 -12.14
CA GLU A 253 18.43 10.02 -12.52
C GLU A 253 18.32 9.71 -14.01
N TYR A 254 19.47 9.60 -14.67
CA TYR A 254 19.58 9.54 -16.12
C TYR A 254 20.30 8.27 -16.54
N HIS A 255 19.69 7.53 -17.46
CA HIS A 255 20.27 6.31 -18.04
C HIS A 255 20.30 6.41 -19.56
N THR A 256 21.31 5.76 -20.13
CA THR A 256 21.50 5.66 -21.56
C THR A 256 21.83 4.21 -21.88
N VAL A 257 21.01 3.58 -22.72
CA VAL A 257 21.18 2.16 -23.09
C VAL A 257 21.03 1.97 -24.59
N SER A 258 21.85 1.08 -25.17
CA SER A 258 21.68 0.68 -26.56
C SER A 258 20.45 -0.21 -26.69
N VAL A 259 19.55 0.14 -27.62
CA VAL A 259 18.41 -0.68 -28.05
C VAL A 259 18.56 -1.10 -29.51
N ARG A 260 19.78 -1.01 -30.07
CA ARG A 260 20.07 -1.43 -31.44
C ARG A 260 19.74 -2.90 -31.68
N ASP A 261 19.97 -3.73 -30.67
CA ASP A 261 19.69 -5.17 -30.69
C ASP A 261 18.29 -5.48 -30.10
N MET A 262 17.33 -4.59 -30.38
CA MET A 262 15.89 -4.64 -30.07
C MET A 262 15.48 -4.44 -28.62
N ALA A 263 16.25 -4.83 -27.61
CA ALA A 263 15.84 -4.64 -26.22
C ALA A 263 17.01 -4.32 -25.27
N ALA A 264 16.72 -3.48 -24.28
CA ALA A 264 17.61 -3.18 -23.17
C ALA A 264 16.87 -3.30 -21.84
N THR A 265 17.61 -3.62 -20.79
CA THR A 265 17.10 -3.70 -19.42
C THR A 265 17.78 -2.64 -18.56
N ILE A 266 17.00 -1.93 -17.76
CA ILE A 266 17.50 -0.98 -16.75
C ILE A 266 16.80 -1.19 -15.41
N ALA A 267 17.50 -0.89 -14.32
CA ALA A 267 16.88 -0.78 -13.00
C ALA A 267 16.09 0.53 -12.91
N VAL A 268 14.93 0.48 -12.27
CA VAL A 268 14.12 1.65 -11.95
C VAL A 268 14.53 2.13 -10.56
N PRO A 269 14.89 3.41 -10.39
CA PRO A 269 15.25 3.94 -9.07
C PRO A 269 14.10 3.74 -8.06
N PRO A 270 14.39 3.41 -6.79
CA PRO A 270 13.37 3.22 -5.75
C PRO A 270 12.56 4.48 -5.46
N THR A 271 13.10 5.65 -5.79
CA THR A 271 12.46 6.95 -5.61
C THR A 271 11.68 7.41 -6.83
N ALA A 272 11.73 6.67 -7.95
CA ALA A 272 11.05 7.07 -9.17
C ALA A 272 9.53 7.16 -8.96
N ARG A 273 8.89 8.10 -9.65
CA ARG A 273 7.44 8.36 -9.66
C ARG A 273 6.91 8.47 -11.07
N SER A 274 7.74 8.97 -11.97
CA SER A 274 7.52 8.98 -13.42
C SER A 274 8.84 8.77 -14.14
N MET A 275 8.75 8.48 -15.43
CA MET A 275 9.89 8.48 -16.33
C MET A 275 9.56 9.14 -17.66
N GLN A 276 10.59 9.67 -18.28
CA GLN A 276 10.61 10.09 -19.67
C GLN A 276 11.59 9.20 -20.44
N VAL A 277 11.22 8.80 -21.65
CA VAL A 277 12.11 8.10 -22.57
C VAL A 277 12.04 8.70 -23.97
N TRP A 278 13.19 8.78 -24.64
CA TRP A 278 13.31 9.16 -26.05
C TRP A 278 14.48 8.42 -26.68
N PHE A 279 14.51 8.38 -28.00
CA PHE A 279 15.44 7.56 -28.76
C PHE A 279 16.25 8.40 -29.73
N GLU A 280 17.50 8.00 -29.91
CA GLU A 280 18.47 8.66 -30.78
C GLU A 280 19.14 7.63 -31.67
N ASN A 281 19.15 7.87 -32.99
CA ASN A 281 19.94 7.11 -33.93
C ASN A 281 21.10 7.98 -34.43
N THR A 282 22.34 7.52 -34.24
CA THR A 282 23.56 8.21 -34.67
C THR A 282 24.39 7.34 -35.59
N SER A 283 25.18 7.95 -36.47
CA SER A 283 26.16 7.24 -37.30
C SER A 283 27.56 7.84 -37.22
N ALA A 284 28.58 7.04 -37.55
CA ALA A 284 29.97 7.49 -37.67
C ALA A 284 30.18 8.57 -38.75
N SER A 285 29.21 8.77 -39.66
CA SER A 285 29.24 9.85 -40.66
C SER A 285 28.70 11.19 -40.14
N GLY A 286 28.33 11.27 -38.86
CA GLY A 286 27.75 12.47 -38.23
C GLY A 286 26.24 12.64 -38.47
N CYS A 287 25.54 11.62 -38.99
CA CYS A 287 24.08 11.66 -39.10
C CYS A 287 23.44 11.45 -37.73
N GLN A 288 22.40 12.22 -37.39
CA GLN A 288 21.65 12.10 -36.14
C GLN A 288 20.15 12.27 -36.39
N ARG A 289 19.33 11.40 -35.77
CA ARG A 289 17.86 11.46 -35.79
C ARG A 289 17.28 11.08 -34.44
N TRP A 290 16.06 11.55 -34.18
CA TRP A 290 15.38 11.41 -32.90
C TRP A 290 13.99 10.80 -33.08
N ASP A 291 13.58 10.00 -32.11
CA ASP A 291 12.18 9.67 -31.85
C ASP A 291 11.85 10.05 -30.40
N SER A 292 11.06 11.11 -30.26
CA SER A 292 10.77 11.75 -28.97
C SER A 292 9.32 12.19 -28.86
N ASN A 293 8.37 11.46 -29.47
CA ASN A 293 6.96 11.85 -29.50
C ASN A 293 6.79 13.34 -29.92
N ASN A 294 7.39 13.70 -31.05
CA ASN A 294 7.41 15.08 -31.56
C ASN A 294 8.01 16.12 -30.58
N GLY A 295 9.02 15.73 -29.80
CA GLY A 295 9.73 16.61 -28.84
C GLY A 295 9.16 16.60 -27.42
N ALA A 296 8.04 15.92 -27.17
CA ALA A 296 7.44 15.83 -25.84
C ALA A 296 8.08 14.75 -24.93
N ASN A 297 8.87 13.85 -25.53
CA ASN A 297 9.29 12.56 -25.01
C ASN A 297 8.11 11.64 -24.67
N TYR A 298 8.37 10.34 -24.56
CA TYR A 298 7.36 9.39 -24.08
C TYR A 298 7.37 9.40 -22.56
N ARG A 299 6.21 9.61 -21.94
CA ARG A 299 6.05 9.74 -20.48
C ARG A 299 5.30 8.55 -19.93
N PHE A 300 5.81 7.96 -18.85
CA PHE A 300 5.17 6.86 -18.16
C PHE A 300 5.14 7.15 -16.66
N ALA A 301 3.95 7.00 -16.07
CA ALA A 301 3.80 7.01 -14.62
C ALA A 301 4.26 5.66 -14.06
N MET A 302 4.94 5.71 -12.91
CA MET A 302 5.19 4.52 -12.12
C MET A 302 3.87 4.07 -11.48
N ALA A 303 3.65 2.77 -11.40
CA ALA A 303 2.62 2.20 -10.57
C ALA A 303 3.11 2.18 -9.13
N LEU A 304 2.60 3.12 -8.35
CA LEU A 304 2.74 3.08 -6.90
C LEU A 304 1.67 2.14 -6.35
N PRO A 305 1.91 1.51 -5.18
CA PRO A 305 0.78 1.00 -4.40
C PRO A 305 -0.22 2.15 -4.31
N PRO A 306 -1.51 1.91 -4.63
CA PRO A 306 -2.50 2.95 -4.51
C PRO A 306 -2.43 3.56 -3.11
N GLN A 307 -2.48 4.89 -3.02
CA GLN A 307 -2.46 5.60 -1.74
C GLN A 307 -3.52 5.02 -0.79
N TRP A 308 -4.67 4.62 -1.33
CA TRP A 308 -5.71 3.98 -0.54
C TRP A 308 -6.49 2.94 -1.34
N VAL A 309 -6.77 1.81 -0.69
CA VAL A 309 -7.79 0.86 -1.10
C VAL A 309 -8.69 0.57 0.08
N GLY A 310 -10.00 0.71 -0.12
CA GLY A 310 -10.94 0.45 0.96
C GLY A 310 -12.36 0.31 0.47
N ASN A 311 -13.30 0.41 1.42
CA ASN A 311 -14.71 0.07 1.21
C ASN A 311 -14.87 -1.33 0.58
N VAL A 312 -14.01 -2.27 0.99
CA VAL A 312 -14.09 -3.66 0.52
C VAL A 312 -15.32 -4.29 1.17
N GLN A 313 -16.31 -4.59 0.35
CA GLN A 313 -17.63 -5.05 0.79
C GLN A 313 -18.18 -6.13 -0.13
N ASN A 314 -18.98 -7.01 0.46
CA ASN A 314 -19.76 -8.01 -0.27
C ASN A 314 -21.23 -7.59 -0.25
N LEU A 315 -21.80 -7.46 -1.45
CA LEU A 315 -23.22 -7.20 -1.64
C LEU A 315 -23.90 -8.46 -2.11
N ILE A 316 -24.78 -9.00 -1.27
CA ILE A 316 -25.73 -10.04 -1.64
C ILE A 316 -27.13 -9.49 -1.39
N THR A 317 -27.84 -9.15 -2.47
CA THR A 317 -29.14 -8.50 -2.36
C THR A 317 -30.08 -8.86 -3.49
N ARG A 318 -31.39 -8.68 -3.24
CA ARG A 318 -32.42 -8.70 -4.28
C ARG A 318 -32.65 -7.32 -4.91
N GLY A 319 -32.15 -6.26 -4.27
CA GLY A 319 -32.26 -4.90 -4.79
C GLY A 319 -31.49 -4.72 -6.09
N ALA A 320 -31.98 -3.82 -6.95
CA ALA A 320 -31.44 -3.60 -8.29
C ALA A 320 -31.01 -2.14 -8.54
N SER A 321 -30.84 -1.32 -7.50
CA SER A 321 -30.49 0.10 -7.67
C SER A 321 -29.03 0.30 -8.03
N ASP A 322 -28.11 -0.30 -7.27
CA ASP A 322 -26.68 -0.20 -7.51
C ASP A 322 -25.97 -1.52 -7.14
N PRO A 323 -25.04 -2.01 -7.97
CA PRO A 323 -24.35 -3.29 -7.76
C PRO A 323 -23.38 -3.30 -6.58
N CYS A 324 -23.19 -2.17 -5.89
CA CYS A 324 -22.25 -2.01 -4.77
C CYS A 324 -22.83 -1.20 -3.59
N ASP A 325 -24.11 -0.84 -3.57
CA ASP A 325 -24.70 -0.09 -2.45
C ASP A 325 -25.30 -1.02 -1.40
N GLY A 326 -25.08 -0.71 -0.11
CA GLY A 326 -25.60 -1.48 1.02
C GLY A 326 -24.93 -2.83 1.29
N GLY A 327 -23.68 -3.04 0.83
CA GLY A 327 -22.92 -4.25 1.11
C GLY A 327 -22.40 -4.32 2.55
N GLY A 328 -22.17 -5.54 3.05
CA GLY A 328 -21.49 -5.77 4.33
C GLY A 328 -19.97 -5.74 4.15
N PRO A 329 -19.17 -5.29 5.15
CA PRO A 329 -17.72 -5.25 5.03
C PRO A 329 -17.14 -6.65 4.81
N ALA A 330 -16.21 -6.79 3.87
CA ALA A 330 -15.67 -8.07 3.47
C ALA A 330 -14.89 -8.80 4.56
N SER A 331 -14.37 -8.06 5.55
CA SER A 331 -13.68 -8.61 6.72
C SER A 331 -14.57 -9.49 7.60
N GLN A 332 -15.90 -9.35 7.51
CA GLN A 332 -16.85 -10.21 8.22
C GLN A 332 -17.11 -11.54 7.50
N GLY A 333 -16.58 -11.70 6.29
CA GLY A 333 -16.93 -12.79 5.39
C GLY A 333 -18.39 -12.72 4.93
N PHE A 334 -18.82 -13.72 4.16
CA PHE A 334 -20.21 -13.87 3.76
C PHE A 334 -20.57 -15.33 3.49
N ALA A 335 -21.87 -15.63 3.50
CA ALA A 335 -22.40 -16.92 3.06
C ALA A 335 -23.09 -16.78 1.69
N PHE A 336 -22.82 -17.70 0.78
CA PHE A 336 -23.44 -17.82 -0.53
C PHE A 336 -24.20 -19.14 -0.59
N ASP A 337 -25.49 -19.07 -0.24
CA ASP A 337 -26.36 -20.22 -0.07
C ASP A 337 -27.29 -20.44 -1.26
N THR A 338 -28.16 -21.46 -1.15
CA THR A 338 -29.17 -21.81 -2.17
C THR A 338 -30.11 -20.66 -2.48
N TRP A 339 -30.52 -19.90 -1.46
CA TRP A 339 -31.36 -18.73 -1.63
C TRP A 339 -30.66 -17.64 -2.44
N THR A 340 -29.39 -17.36 -2.12
CA THR A 340 -28.55 -16.37 -2.80
C THR A 340 -28.45 -16.71 -4.28
N ARG A 341 -28.11 -17.97 -4.55
CA ARG A 341 -27.95 -18.54 -5.89
C ARG A 341 -29.22 -18.34 -6.74
N GLN A 342 -30.40 -18.54 -6.15
CA GLN A 342 -31.70 -18.45 -6.84
C GLN A 342 -32.29 -17.04 -6.90
N ARG A 343 -32.04 -16.19 -5.91
CA ARG A 343 -32.87 -14.98 -5.68
C ARG A 343 -32.08 -13.68 -5.62
N ALA A 344 -30.77 -13.72 -5.40
CA ALA A 344 -29.97 -12.50 -5.36
C ALA A 344 -29.80 -11.93 -6.79
N ALA A 345 -30.16 -10.66 -6.96
CA ALA A 345 -29.92 -9.90 -8.17
C ALA A 345 -28.43 -9.56 -8.32
N TYR A 346 -27.80 -9.16 -7.20
CA TYR A 346 -26.37 -8.91 -7.12
C TYR A 346 -25.71 -9.79 -6.07
N THR A 347 -24.50 -10.23 -6.41
CA THR A 347 -23.64 -11.07 -5.58
C THR A 347 -22.20 -10.61 -5.76
N ASN A 348 -21.95 -9.34 -5.47
CA ASN A 348 -20.71 -8.69 -5.90
C ASN A 348 -19.75 -8.48 -4.74
N LEU A 349 -18.47 -8.62 -5.03
CA LEU A 349 -17.39 -7.96 -4.29
C LEU A 349 -17.21 -6.57 -4.88
N CYS A 350 -17.21 -5.55 -4.02
CA CYS A 350 -16.96 -4.17 -4.42
C CYS A 350 -15.89 -3.55 -3.53
N PHE A 351 -15.08 -2.67 -4.11
CA PHE A 351 -14.10 -1.87 -3.40
C PHE A 351 -13.75 -0.63 -4.20
N GLN A 352 -13.08 0.31 -3.54
CA GLN A 352 -12.67 1.58 -4.12
C GLN A 352 -11.17 1.77 -3.98
N ILE A 353 -10.57 2.38 -4.98
CA ILE A 353 -9.15 2.71 -5.04
C ILE A 353 -9.02 4.22 -5.23
N TYR A 354 -8.13 4.84 -4.46
CA TYR A 354 -7.72 6.23 -4.64
C TYR A 354 -6.21 6.29 -4.88
N GLU A 355 -5.84 7.02 -5.93
CA GLU A 355 -4.46 7.34 -6.30
C GLU A 355 -4.40 8.77 -6.85
N PRO A 356 -3.71 9.72 -6.19
CA PRO A 356 -3.61 11.10 -6.65
C PRO A 356 -3.02 11.24 -8.04
N GLY A 357 -3.54 12.19 -8.82
CA GLY A 357 -3.17 12.41 -10.22
C GLY A 357 -3.59 11.28 -11.17
N MET A 358 -4.22 10.22 -10.67
CA MET A 358 -4.71 9.09 -11.47
C MET A 358 -6.23 8.93 -11.34
N THR A 359 -6.76 8.66 -10.15
CA THR A 359 -8.20 8.43 -9.96
C THR A 359 -9.02 9.70 -9.76
N ASP A 360 -8.37 10.82 -9.43
CA ASP A 360 -8.96 12.15 -9.22
C ASP A 360 -9.20 12.92 -10.52
N LEU A 361 -8.63 12.49 -11.65
CA LEU A 361 -8.86 13.05 -12.98
C LEU A 361 -9.93 12.26 -13.74
N ASP A 362 -10.62 12.95 -14.65
CA ASP A 362 -11.45 12.28 -15.66
C ASP A 362 -10.55 11.68 -16.73
N ASP A 363 -10.35 10.38 -16.62
CA ASP A 363 -9.47 9.62 -17.49
C ASP A 363 -10.22 8.43 -18.11
N PRO A 364 -10.48 8.45 -19.44
CA PRO A 364 -11.18 7.36 -20.10
C PRO A 364 -10.39 6.05 -20.08
N ASP A 365 -9.06 6.11 -19.88
CA ASP A 365 -8.16 4.96 -19.86
C ASP A 365 -7.78 4.53 -18.44
N LEU A 366 -8.47 5.03 -17.41
CA LEU A 366 -8.18 4.72 -16.00
C LEU A 366 -8.12 3.21 -15.73
N TRP A 367 -9.00 2.45 -16.39
CA TRP A 367 -9.08 0.99 -16.27
C TRP A 367 -7.79 0.27 -16.72
N GLN A 368 -6.95 0.88 -17.55
CA GLN A 368 -5.64 0.35 -17.99
C GLN A 368 -4.49 0.77 -17.07
N LYS A 369 -4.70 1.80 -16.25
CA LYS A 369 -3.65 2.40 -15.41
C LYS A 369 -3.51 1.69 -14.08
N LEU A 370 -4.57 1.08 -13.57
CA LEU A 370 -4.59 0.27 -12.36
C LEU A 370 -4.62 -1.23 -12.71
N ASP A 371 -3.62 -1.98 -12.23
CA ASP A 371 -3.60 -3.44 -12.32
C ASP A 371 -4.32 -4.03 -11.10
N VAL A 372 -5.57 -4.45 -11.30
CA VAL A 372 -6.45 -4.93 -10.23
C VAL A 372 -6.79 -6.40 -10.43
N THR A 373 -6.30 -7.25 -9.53
CA THR A 373 -6.63 -8.69 -9.53
C THR A 373 -7.16 -9.14 -8.18
N VAL A 374 -8.04 -10.13 -8.20
CA VAL A 374 -8.36 -10.95 -7.03
C VAL A 374 -7.51 -12.21 -7.07
N LYS A 375 -6.91 -12.54 -5.94
CA LYS A 375 -6.30 -13.84 -5.69
C LYS A 375 -7.26 -14.66 -4.85
N TRP A 376 -7.58 -15.87 -5.28
CA TRP A 376 -8.54 -16.70 -4.57
C TRP A 376 -8.15 -18.18 -4.60
N ARG A 377 -8.66 -18.96 -3.65
CA ARG A 377 -8.54 -20.43 -3.61
C ARG A 377 -9.66 -21.02 -2.77
N TYR A 378 -9.99 -22.28 -2.99
CA TYR A 378 -10.83 -23.00 -2.04
C TYR A 378 -10.00 -23.46 -0.84
N ALA A 379 -10.60 -23.47 0.35
CA ALA A 379 -9.93 -23.92 1.57
C ALA A 379 -9.39 -25.34 1.39
N GLY A 380 -8.14 -25.55 1.78
CA GLY A 380 -7.41 -26.81 1.58
C GLY A 380 -6.57 -26.86 0.31
N GLN A 381 -6.78 -25.96 -0.67
CA GLN A 381 -5.87 -25.80 -1.80
C GLN A 381 -4.63 -25.00 -1.41
N GLN A 382 -3.46 -25.37 -1.94
CA GLN A 382 -2.22 -24.62 -1.70
C GLN A 382 -2.05 -23.45 -2.68
N ALA A 383 -2.35 -23.67 -3.97
CA ALA A 383 -2.14 -22.70 -5.02
C ALA A 383 -3.24 -21.63 -5.06
N TRP A 384 -2.83 -20.37 -5.19
CA TRP A 384 -3.73 -19.25 -5.45
C TRP A 384 -4.03 -19.15 -6.94
N GLN A 385 -5.31 -19.05 -7.27
CA GLN A 385 -5.79 -18.64 -8.58
C GLN A 385 -5.88 -17.12 -8.66
N SER A 386 -5.94 -16.57 -9.88
CA SER A 386 -5.90 -15.13 -10.12
C SER A 386 -6.91 -14.74 -11.17
N ARG A 387 -7.58 -13.60 -10.98
CA ARG A 387 -8.48 -13.04 -12.00
C ARG A 387 -8.46 -11.51 -11.95
N TYR A 388 -8.53 -10.87 -13.10
CA TYR A 388 -8.71 -9.42 -13.18
C TYR A 388 -10.11 -9.01 -12.69
N VAL A 389 -10.17 -7.89 -11.97
CA VAL A 389 -11.42 -7.29 -11.51
C VAL A 389 -11.82 -6.18 -12.46
N GLY A 390 -13.10 -6.13 -12.83
CA GLY A 390 -13.61 -5.11 -13.73
C GLY A 390 -13.68 -3.73 -13.07
N PHE A 391 -13.24 -2.70 -13.79
CA PHE A 391 -13.57 -1.32 -13.46
C PHE A 391 -15.07 -1.09 -13.69
N ASP A 392 -15.75 -0.52 -12.69
CA ASP A 392 -17.18 -0.20 -12.77
C ASP A 392 -17.37 1.26 -13.19
N ARG A 393 -17.00 2.18 -12.30
CA ARG A 393 -17.10 3.64 -12.51
C ARG A 393 -16.29 4.42 -11.48
N ARG A 394 -16.22 5.74 -11.65
CA ARG A 394 -15.74 6.64 -10.60
C ARG A 394 -16.82 6.90 -9.54
N VAL A 395 -16.42 7.01 -8.29
CA VAL A 395 -17.26 7.43 -7.16
C VAL A 395 -16.52 8.55 -6.43
N GLY A 396 -16.89 9.81 -6.71
CA GLY A 396 -16.07 10.95 -6.33
C GLY A 396 -14.69 10.87 -7.00
N ASN A 397 -13.62 10.96 -6.20
CA ASN A 397 -12.24 10.85 -6.67
C ASN A 397 -11.72 9.41 -6.72
N ASN A 398 -12.57 8.42 -6.44
CA ASN A 398 -12.16 7.02 -6.33
C ASN A 398 -12.56 6.23 -7.57
N ALA A 399 -11.73 5.26 -7.96
CA ALA A 399 -12.08 4.23 -8.93
C ALA A 399 -12.79 3.07 -8.21
N ARG A 400 -14.05 2.76 -8.59
CA ARG A 400 -14.79 1.61 -8.05
C ARG A 400 -14.60 0.39 -8.94
N TYR A 401 -14.32 -0.74 -8.31
CA TYR A 401 -14.15 -2.03 -8.95
C TYR A 401 -15.20 -3.01 -8.45
N LEU A 402 -15.63 -3.91 -9.33
CA LEU A 402 -16.59 -4.95 -8.98
C LEU A 402 -16.27 -6.30 -9.62
N MET A 403 -16.68 -7.36 -8.92
CA MET A 403 -16.63 -8.74 -9.41
C MET A 403 -17.82 -9.53 -8.90
N SER A 404 -18.40 -10.40 -9.74
CA SER A 404 -19.45 -11.32 -9.32
C SER A 404 -18.89 -12.60 -8.68
N TRP A 405 -19.49 -12.99 -7.55
CA TRP A 405 -19.21 -14.26 -6.87
C TRP A 405 -19.81 -15.48 -7.58
N ARG A 406 -20.78 -15.30 -8.49
CA ARG A 406 -21.36 -16.42 -9.26
C ARG A 406 -20.30 -17.16 -10.09
N ASP A 407 -19.29 -16.45 -10.56
CA ASP A 407 -18.22 -17.05 -11.35
C ASP A 407 -17.25 -17.89 -10.52
N HIS A 408 -17.31 -17.77 -9.19
CA HIS A 408 -16.46 -18.46 -8.22
C HIS A 408 -17.27 -19.44 -7.35
N ASP A 409 -18.52 -19.69 -7.74
CA ASP A 409 -19.41 -20.57 -7.03
C ASP A 409 -19.10 -22.04 -7.39
N PRO A 410 -18.62 -22.85 -6.43
CA PRO A 410 -18.32 -24.27 -6.67
C PRO A 410 -19.60 -25.09 -6.89
N PHE A 411 -20.77 -24.55 -6.54
CA PHE A 411 -22.07 -25.20 -6.68
C PHE A 411 -22.93 -24.60 -7.80
N ARG A 412 -22.33 -23.86 -8.73
CA ARG A 412 -23.05 -23.34 -9.90
C ARG A 412 -23.67 -24.48 -10.70
N THR A 413 -24.77 -24.18 -11.40
CA THR A 413 -25.55 -25.19 -12.12
C THR A 413 -24.68 -25.92 -13.15
N TYR A 414 -24.81 -27.25 -13.18
CA TYR A 414 -24.07 -28.12 -14.10
C TYR A 414 -22.55 -28.06 -13.93
N HIS A 415 -22.08 -27.90 -12.69
CA HIS A 415 -20.67 -27.85 -12.36
C HIS A 415 -20.33 -28.78 -11.18
N CYS A 416 -19.22 -29.50 -11.30
CA CYS A 416 -18.67 -30.31 -10.22
C CYS A 416 -17.72 -29.47 -9.37
N PRO A 417 -17.91 -29.39 -8.04
CA PRO A 417 -17.02 -28.65 -7.16
C PRO A 417 -15.55 -29.04 -7.36
N GLU A 418 -14.66 -28.04 -7.44
CA GLU A 418 -13.22 -28.26 -7.62
C GLU A 418 -12.54 -28.86 -6.38
N VAL A 419 -13.23 -28.83 -5.24
CA VAL A 419 -12.82 -29.47 -3.99
C VAL A 419 -13.98 -30.25 -3.39
N ALA A 420 -13.67 -31.31 -2.64
CA ALA A 420 -14.68 -32.11 -1.96
C ALA A 420 -15.49 -31.25 -0.97
N PRO A 421 -16.82 -31.14 -1.12
CA PRO A 421 -17.66 -30.43 -0.17
C PRO A 421 -17.65 -31.08 1.21
N THR A 422 -17.71 -30.26 2.25
CA THR A 422 -17.81 -30.74 3.64
C THR A 422 -19.27 -30.75 4.10
N PRO A 423 -19.78 -31.83 4.72
CA PRO A 423 -21.13 -31.83 5.28
C PRO A 423 -21.29 -30.78 6.38
N VAL A 424 -22.41 -30.05 6.36
CA VAL A 424 -22.79 -29.16 7.46
C VAL A 424 -23.45 -30.01 8.56
N PRO A 425 -22.93 -30.02 9.80
CA PRO A 425 -23.47 -30.86 10.87
C PRO A 425 -24.98 -30.65 11.08
N GLY A 426 -25.72 -31.76 11.14
CA GLY A 426 -27.14 -31.75 11.48
C GLY A 426 -28.08 -31.23 10.38
N GLY A 427 -27.60 -31.05 9.14
CA GLY A 427 -28.42 -30.54 8.04
C GLY A 427 -28.25 -31.29 6.73
N PRO A 428 -29.15 -31.04 5.75
CA PRO A 428 -29.07 -31.62 4.41
C PRO A 428 -28.07 -30.89 3.49
N TYR A 429 -27.15 -30.10 4.07
CA TYR A 429 -26.29 -29.20 3.34
C TYR A 429 -24.84 -29.66 3.33
N VAL A 430 -24.13 -29.26 2.28
CA VAL A 430 -22.68 -29.30 2.17
C VAL A 430 -22.16 -27.90 1.95
N GLN A 431 -20.90 -27.67 2.30
CA GLN A 431 -20.26 -26.37 2.19
C GLN A 431 -18.83 -26.46 1.63
N VAL A 432 -18.41 -25.40 0.97
CA VAL A 432 -17.04 -25.15 0.52
C VAL A 432 -16.65 -23.74 0.94
N ALA A 433 -15.55 -23.62 1.68
CA ALA A 433 -14.99 -22.33 2.02
C ALA A 433 -14.06 -21.84 0.90
N LEU A 434 -14.09 -20.53 0.64
CA LEU A 434 -13.21 -19.84 -0.30
C LEU A 434 -12.47 -18.73 0.46
N GLU A 435 -11.18 -18.61 0.17
CA GLU A 435 -10.31 -17.56 0.68
C GLU A 435 -9.93 -16.63 -0.47
N TYR A 436 -9.86 -15.32 -0.22
CA TYR A 436 -9.41 -14.36 -1.22
C TYR A 436 -8.70 -13.13 -0.64
N TYR A 437 -7.92 -12.45 -1.47
CA TYR A 437 -7.36 -11.13 -1.22
C TYR A 437 -7.23 -10.36 -2.55
N LEU A 438 -7.07 -9.04 -2.49
CA LEU A 438 -6.91 -8.23 -3.69
C LEU A 438 -5.43 -7.91 -3.90
N ILE A 439 -5.06 -7.71 -5.15
CA ILE A 439 -3.80 -7.09 -5.54
C ILE A 439 -4.14 -5.85 -6.38
N VAL A 440 -3.61 -4.71 -5.98
CA VAL A 440 -3.74 -3.44 -6.71
C VAL A 440 -2.35 -2.89 -6.98
N ASN A 441 -1.95 -2.78 -8.24
CA ASN A 441 -0.61 -2.38 -8.66
C ASN A 441 0.50 -3.22 -7.99
N GLY A 442 0.22 -4.50 -7.70
CA GLY A 442 1.11 -5.42 -6.96
C GLY A 442 0.99 -5.35 -5.42
N GLY A 443 0.24 -4.39 -4.87
CA GLY A 443 0.04 -4.23 -3.42
C GLY A 443 -1.09 -5.14 -2.94
N GLU A 444 -0.84 -5.95 -1.91
CA GLU A 444 -1.86 -6.85 -1.36
C GLU A 444 -2.82 -6.11 -0.41
N VAL A 445 -4.13 -6.27 -0.64
CA VAL A 445 -5.18 -5.81 0.26
C VAL A 445 -5.80 -7.02 0.96
N ARG A 446 -5.60 -7.08 2.27
CA ARG A 446 -6.01 -8.19 3.14
C ARG A 446 -6.79 -7.66 4.34
N PRO A 447 -7.64 -8.48 5.00
CA PRO A 447 -8.30 -8.06 6.23
C PRO A 447 -7.30 -7.82 7.38
N GLN A 448 -6.22 -8.62 7.40
CA GLN A 448 -5.05 -8.48 8.28
C GLN A 448 -3.81 -9.03 7.55
N PRO A 449 -2.58 -8.66 7.96
CA PRO A 449 -1.36 -9.18 7.37
C PRO A 449 -1.32 -10.72 7.41
N GLY A 450 -1.07 -11.34 6.25
CA GLY A 450 -1.06 -12.80 6.10
C GLY A 450 -2.44 -13.48 6.14
N ALA A 451 -3.51 -12.75 6.45
CA ALA A 451 -4.87 -13.28 6.43
C ALA A 451 -5.51 -13.14 5.04
N ALA A 452 -6.63 -13.84 4.83
CA ALA A 452 -7.47 -13.71 3.64
C ALA A 452 -8.89 -13.38 4.07
N PHE A 453 -9.63 -12.68 3.21
CA PHE A 453 -11.08 -12.60 3.32
C PHE A 453 -11.66 -13.99 3.08
N SER A 454 -12.80 -14.27 3.70
CA SER A 454 -13.45 -15.58 3.61
C SER A 454 -14.84 -15.49 3.01
N ALA A 455 -15.24 -16.55 2.33
CA ALA A 455 -16.58 -16.79 1.83
C ALA A 455 -16.97 -18.23 2.11
N MET A 456 -18.23 -18.48 2.44
CA MET A 456 -18.77 -19.83 2.64
C MET A 456 -19.86 -20.10 1.62
N PHE A 457 -19.59 -21.00 0.67
CA PHE A 457 -20.60 -21.46 -0.28
C PHE A 457 -21.32 -22.66 0.31
N VAL A 458 -22.65 -22.65 0.31
CA VAL A 458 -23.48 -23.73 0.90
C VAL A 458 -24.51 -24.18 -0.12
N ASP A 459 -24.67 -25.49 -0.31
CA ASP A 459 -25.70 -26.06 -1.16
C ASP A 459 -26.25 -27.39 -0.59
N TYR A 460 -27.31 -27.91 -1.18
CA TYR A 460 -27.86 -29.21 -0.80
C TYR A 460 -26.89 -30.35 -1.14
N ALA A 461 -26.75 -31.27 -0.19
CA ALA A 461 -25.93 -32.48 -0.35
C ALA A 461 -26.50 -33.40 -1.45
N ASN A 462 -27.82 -33.40 -1.64
CA ASN A 462 -28.56 -34.31 -2.51
C ASN A 462 -28.92 -33.68 -3.88
N ASP A 463 -28.08 -32.81 -4.43
CA ASP A 463 -28.27 -32.33 -5.80
C ASP A 463 -28.19 -33.49 -6.81
N SER A 464 -29.29 -33.72 -7.52
CA SER A 464 -29.44 -34.90 -8.39
C SER A 464 -28.49 -34.86 -9.59
N TRP A 465 -28.16 -33.67 -10.09
CA TRP A 465 -27.22 -33.53 -11.18
C TRP A 465 -25.81 -33.88 -10.69
N ARG A 466 -25.34 -33.31 -9.57
CA ARG A 466 -24.00 -33.63 -9.03
C ARG A 466 -23.86 -35.09 -8.65
N ALA A 467 -24.87 -35.69 -8.03
CA ALA A 467 -24.87 -37.12 -7.70
C ALA A 467 -24.68 -38.03 -8.93
N SER A 468 -25.14 -37.58 -10.10
CA SER A 468 -25.09 -38.33 -11.36
C SER A 468 -23.83 -38.05 -12.19
N ASN A 469 -23.15 -36.92 -11.96
CA ASN A 469 -22.10 -36.43 -12.88
C ASN A 469 -20.72 -36.20 -12.23
N CYS A 470 -20.63 -36.14 -10.90
CA CYS A 470 -19.40 -35.74 -10.20
C CYS A 470 -18.72 -36.87 -9.42
N GLN A 471 -18.91 -38.12 -9.87
CA GLN A 471 -18.31 -39.32 -9.27
C GLN A 471 -16.85 -39.51 -9.67
#